data_AF-A0A7S2AY41-F1
#
_entry.id   AF-A0A7S2AY41-F1
#
_cell.length_a   1.000
_cell.length_b   1.000
_cell.length_c   1.000
_cell.angle_alpha   90.00
_cell.angle_beta   90.00
_cell.angle_gamma   90.00
#
_symmetry.space_group_name_H-M   'P 1'
#
loop_
_entity.id
_entity.type
_entity.pdbx_description
1 polymer ?
#
loop_
_entity_poly.entity_id
_entity_poly.type
_entity_poly.pdbx_seq_one_letter_code
_entity_poly.pdbx_strand_id
1 'polypeptide(L)'
;WQALAIEDEAAEEALQRATVEAGHRDRRLQWAEVPHELASLISEDSNERHAAIAVARGVEGLGDPWDAWLGRLAAYRDRFGHVKVRFLSTIFGHTLGRWAREQRDIWKRGLLPSRKVARLKGMGFMLDLESEIFAQGLAELRKYVMFKRKRVVPLSYLTDDGFPLGQWVVEQRTKQRRNKLTPRQIELLREAYFLWRPAETPSLFFTHPEDPEAAAITRALEEELRRLRWQPVGERRRYFRSLVLKHHPDISESEHAGSTITFLAEVKDWFLAGS
;
A
#
# COMPACT_ATOMS: atom_id res chain seq x y z
N TRP A 1 -16.54 -17.93 38.80
CA TRP A 1 -16.11 -16.84 37.91
C TRP A 1 -15.51 -17.34 36.60
N GLN A 2 -14.39 -18.08 36.57
CA GLN A 2 -13.87 -18.65 35.30
C GLN A 2 -14.84 -19.60 34.58
N ALA A 3 -15.67 -20.36 35.30
CA ALA A 3 -16.69 -21.24 34.70
C ALA A 3 -18.01 -20.51 34.32
N LEU A 4 -18.28 -19.31 34.87
CA LEU A 4 -19.53 -18.57 34.67
C LEU A 4 -19.45 -17.61 33.48
N ALA A 5 -18.27 -17.04 33.23
CA ALA A 5 -18.03 -16.17 32.07
C ALA A 5 -17.97 -16.94 30.72
N ILE A 6 -17.99 -18.28 30.76
CA ILE A 6 -17.96 -19.15 29.56
C ILE A 6 -19.37 -19.41 29.02
N GLU A 7 -20.43 -19.22 29.83
CA GLU A 7 -21.82 -19.54 29.43
C GLU A 7 -22.71 -18.29 29.24
N ASP A 8 -22.21 -17.09 29.56
CA ASP A 8 -22.94 -15.82 29.41
C ASP A 8 -22.19 -14.87 28.45
N GLU A 9 -22.70 -14.80 27.21
CA GLU A 9 -22.15 -13.98 26.14
C GLU A 9 -22.17 -12.48 26.51
N ALA A 10 -23.18 -12.01 27.24
CA ALA A 10 -23.29 -10.61 27.63
C ALA A 10 -22.22 -10.25 28.68
N ALA A 11 -21.95 -11.15 29.63
CA ALA A 11 -20.88 -10.98 30.60
C ALA A 11 -19.49 -11.01 29.95
N GLU A 12 -19.27 -11.88 28.95
CA GLU A 12 -18.02 -11.93 28.19
C GLU A 12 -17.78 -10.62 27.40
N GLU A 13 -18.81 -10.12 26.70
CA GLU A 13 -18.72 -8.84 26.00
C GLU A 13 -18.49 -7.67 26.95
N ALA A 14 -19.17 -7.66 28.11
CA ALA A 14 -19.00 -6.63 29.12
C ALA A 14 -17.58 -6.66 29.72
N LEU A 15 -17.04 -7.85 29.98
CA LEU A 15 -15.66 -8.04 30.41
C LEU A 15 -14.70 -7.46 29.37
N GLN A 16 -14.88 -7.79 28.09
CA GLN A 16 -14.07 -7.20 27.02
C GLN A 16 -14.14 -5.66 27.04
N ARG A 17 -15.35 -5.09 27.05
CA ARG A 17 -15.52 -3.62 27.03
C ARG A 17 -14.80 -2.99 28.22
N ALA A 18 -14.95 -3.56 29.40
CA ALA A 18 -14.27 -3.12 30.61
C ALA A 18 -12.74 -3.21 30.49
N THR A 19 -12.20 -4.29 29.90
CA THR A 19 -10.75 -4.44 29.71
C THR A 19 -10.19 -3.42 28.71
N VAL A 20 -10.90 -3.15 27.61
CA VAL A 20 -10.54 -2.07 26.66
C VAL A 20 -10.54 -0.72 27.37
N GLU A 21 -11.57 -0.46 28.17
CA GLU A 21 -11.72 0.81 28.87
C GLU A 21 -10.65 1.02 29.95
N ALA A 22 -10.31 -0.02 30.70
CA ALA A 22 -9.22 0.00 31.66
C ALA A 22 -7.88 0.29 30.97
N GLY A 23 -7.65 -0.31 29.79
CA GLY A 23 -6.47 -0.04 28.97
C GLY A 23 -6.43 1.37 28.37
N HIS A 24 -7.59 1.94 28.03
CA HIS A 24 -7.71 3.31 27.54
C HIS A 24 -7.30 4.33 28.59
N ARG A 25 -7.70 4.11 29.85
CA ARG A 25 -7.37 5.01 30.96
C ARG A 25 -6.03 4.69 31.64
N ASP A 26 -5.48 3.50 31.38
CA ASP A 26 -4.32 2.92 32.05
C ASP A 26 -4.42 2.94 33.59
N ARG A 27 -5.64 2.67 34.07
CA ARG A 27 -5.94 2.52 35.50
C ARG A 27 -7.13 1.58 35.70
N ARG A 28 -7.29 1.15 36.95
CA ARG A 28 -8.51 0.44 37.39
C ARG A 28 -9.75 1.27 37.14
N LEU A 29 -10.81 0.57 36.73
CA LEU A 29 -12.15 1.15 36.61
C LEU A 29 -12.71 1.48 38.00
N GLN A 30 -13.39 2.61 38.10
CA GLN A 30 -14.24 2.95 39.24
C GLN A 30 -15.58 2.22 39.11
N TRP A 31 -16.32 2.07 40.20
CA TRP A 31 -17.61 1.38 40.21
C TRP A 31 -18.59 1.93 39.15
N ALA A 32 -18.67 3.26 39.02
CA ALA A 32 -19.53 3.92 38.04
C ALA A 32 -19.12 3.67 36.57
N GLU A 33 -17.91 3.17 36.32
CA GLU A 33 -17.38 2.86 34.99
C GLU A 33 -17.52 1.36 34.65
N VAL A 34 -17.95 0.55 35.62
CA VAL A 34 -18.15 -0.90 35.42
C VAL A 34 -19.44 -1.12 34.63
N PRO A 35 -19.41 -1.92 33.55
CA PRO A 35 -20.63 -2.31 32.82
C PRO A 35 -21.66 -2.97 33.74
N HIS A 36 -22.93 -2.62 33.55
CA HIS A 36 -24.03 -3.11 34.38
C HIS A 36 -24.08 -4.65 34.42
N GLU A 37 -23.78 -5.30 33.30
CA GLU A 37 -23.79 -6.77 33.18
C GLU A 37 -22.75 -7.44 34.07
N LEU A 38 -21.62 -6.79 34.37
CA LEU A 38 -20.64 -7.30 35.33
C LEU A 38 -21.04 -6.95 36.77
N ALA A 39 -21.63 -5.77 36.95
CA ALA A 39 -22.08 -5.31 38.26
C ALA A 39 -23.23 -6.19 38.80
N SER A 40 -24.17 -6.60 37.94
CA SER A 40 -25.32 -7.43 38.30
C SER A 40 -24.95 -8.86 38.72
N LEU A 41 -23.74 -9.33 38.40
CA LEU A 41 -23.26 -10.65 38.82
C LEU A 41 -22.82 -10.68 40.30
N ILE A 42 -22.75 -9.52 40.95
CA ILE A 42 -22.38 -9.41 42.36
C ILE A 42 -23.63 -9.44 43.23
N SER A 43 -23.59 -10.23 44.31
CA SER A 43 -24.69 -10.35 45.29
C SER A 43 -25.12 -8.98 45.83
N GLU A 44 -26.44 -8.79 45.98
CA GLU A 44 -27.08 -7.61 46.57
C GLU A 44 -26.57 -7.28 47.98
N ASP A 45 -26.09 -8.29 48.73
CA ASP A 45 -25.52 -8.12 50.08
C ASP A 45 -24.08 -7.58 50.08
N SER A 46 -23.47 -7.35 48.92
CA SER A 46 -22.10 -6.87 48.82
C SER A 46 -22.04 -5.36 49.00
N ASN A 47 -21.24 -4.90 49.97
CA ASN A 47 -20.87 -3.48 50.05
C ASN A 47 -20.29 -3.02 48.70
N GLU A 48 -20.78 -1.90 48.15
CA GLU A 48 -20.37 -1.33 46.86
C GLU A 48 -18.85 -1.28 46.69
N ARG A 49 -18.11 -0.99 47.76
CA ARG A 49 -16.64 -0.95 47.72
C ARG A 49 -16.02 -2.33 47.52
N HIS A 50 -16.56 -3.38 48.15
CA HIS A 50 -16.09 -4.75 47.95
C HIS A 50 -16.50 -5.29 46.57
N ALA A 51 -17.71 -4.96 46.12
CA ALA A 51 -18.19 -5.27 44.78
C ALA A 51 -17.27 -4.67 43.70
N ALA A 52 -16.94 -3.38 43.83
CA ALA A 52 -16.04 -2.69 42.90
C ALA A 52 -14.64 -3.31 42.85
N ILE A 53 -14.07 -3.67 44.01
CA ILE A 53 -12.76 -4.34 44.07
C ILE A 53 -12.82 -5.72 43.40
N ALA A 54 -13.91 -6.48 43.61
CA ALA A 54 -14.10 -7.79 43.00
C ALA A 54 -14.22 -7.70 41.47
N VAL A 55 -15.04 -6.80 40.93
CA VAL A 55 -15.13 -6.62 39.47
C VAL A 55 -13.81 -6.13 38.89
N ALA A 56 -13.16 -5.13 39.50
CA ALA A 56 -11.89 -4.61 38.98
C ALA A 56 -10.82 -5.71 38.91
N ARG A 57 -10.74 -6.56 39.94
CA ARG A 57 -9.85 -7.74 39.94
C ARG A 57 -10.27 -8.77 38.90
N GLY A 58 -11.57 -8.97 38.70
CA GLY A 58 -12.12 -9.82 37.64
C GLY A 58 -11.71 -9.33 36.25
N VAL A 59 -11.84 -8.03 35.98
CA VAL A 59 -11.44 -7.39 34.72
C VAL A 59 -9.94 -7.53 34.46
N GLU A 60 -9.11 -7.33 35.49
CA GLU A 60 -7.65 -7.51 35.40
C GLU A 60 -7.24 -8.97 35.21
N GLY A 61 -7.92 -9.90 35.89
CA GLY A 61 -7.53 -11.32 35.92
C GLY A 61 -8.14 -12.17 34.81
N LEU A 62 -9.30 -11.79 34.29
CA LEU A 62 -10.06 -12.55 33.28
C LEU A 62 -10.05 -11.87 31.91
N GLY A 63 -9.85 -10.56 31.84
CA GLY A 63 -9.81 -9.83 30.58
C GLY A 63 -8.66 -10.26 29.68
N ASP A 64 -8.89 -10.33 28.37
CA ASP A 64 -7.82 -10.58 27.41
C ASP A 64 -6.81 -9.40 27.46
N PRO A 65 -5.53 -9.62 27.79
CA PRO A 65 -4.52 -8.56 27.79
C PRO A 65 -4.45 -7.79 26.48
N TRP A 66 -4.81 -8.43 25.35
CA TRP A 66 -4.90 -7.79 24.05
C TRP A 66 -5.93 -6.67 24.00
N ASP A 67 -7.08 -6.84 24.67
CA ASP A 67 -8.13 -5.82 24.73
C ASP A 67 -7.64 -4.58 25.50
N ALA A 68 -6.82 -4.76 26.54
CA ALA A 68 -6.20 -3.63 27.23
C ALA A 68 -5.22 -2.87 26.32
N TRP A 69 -4.48 -3.55 25.45
CA TRP A 69 -3.65 -2.90 24.44
C TRP A 69 -4.46 -2.18 23.35
N LEU A 70 -5.61 -2.74 22.97
CA LEU A 70 -6.56 -2.06 22.10
C LEU A 70 -7.08 -0.77 22.73
N GLY A 71 -7.35 -0.78 24.05
CA GLY A 71 -7.64 0.42 24.83
C GLY A 71 -6.54 1.48 24.75
N ARG A 72 -5.28 1.06 24.95
CA ARG A 72 -4.11 1.95 24.82
C ARG A 72 -3.96 2.53 23.41
N LEU A 73 -4.30 1.76 22.37
CA LEU A 73 -4.34 2.27 20.99
C LEU A 73 -5.42 3.33 20.81
N ALA A 74 -6.60 3.15 21.41
CA ALA A 74 -7.66 4.15 21.40
C ALA A 74 -7.23 5.44 22.13
N ALA A 75 -6.56 5.33 23.29
CA ALA A 75 -6.01 6.49 23.99
C ALA A 75 -4.94 7.22 23.19
N TYR A 76 -4.09 6.47 22.46
CA TYR A 76 -3.14 7.05 21.52
C TYR A 76 -3.84 7.83 20.41
N ARG A 77 -4.91 7.28 19.83
CA ARG A 77 -5.72 7.98 18.82
C ARG A 77 -6.29 9.28 19.38
N ASP A 78 -6.85 9.25 20.58
CA ASP A 78 -7.49 10.44 21.17
C ASP A 78 -6.45 11.53 21.47
N ARG A 79 -5.23 11.14 21.88
CA ARG A 79 -4.12 12.07 22.14
C ARG A 79 -3.50 12.68 20.88
N PHE A 80 -3.36 11.90 19.80
CA PHE A 80 -2.61 12.30 18.60
C PHE A 80 -3.49 12.54 17.36
N GLY A 81 -4.80 12.30 17.46
CA GLY A 81 -5.75 12.41 16.36
C GLY A 81 -5.66 11.30 15.31
N HIS A 82 -4.80 10.29 15.51
CA HIS A 82 -4.57 9.22 14.53
C HIS A 82 -4.08 7.91 15.16
N VAL A 83 -4.24 6.79 14.44
CA VAL A 83 -3.69 5.47 14.81
C VAL A 83 -2.40 5.10 14.06
N LYS A 84 -1.69 6.10 13.49
CA LYS A 84 -0.40 5.92 12.82
C LYS A 84 0.73 5.73 13.84
N VAL A 85 0.78 4.55 14.46
CA VAL A 85 1.76 4.20 15.50
C VAL A 85 3.14 3.92 14.88
N ARG A 86 4.15 4.71 15.26
CA ARG A 86 5.57 4.49 14.90
C ARG A 86 6.20 3.48 15.85
N PHE A 87 7.32 2.86 15.47
CA PHE A 87 7.97 1.81 16.27
C PHE A 87 8.34 2.25 17.71
N LEU A 88 8.76 3.49 17.89
CA LEU A 88 9.11 4.06 19.20
C LEU A 88 7.94 4.77 19.90
N SER A 89 6.74 4.74 19.33
CA SER A 89 5.58 5.39 19.95
C SER A 89 5.24 4.72 21.27
N THR A 90 5.06 5.55 22.30
CA THR A 90 4.66 5.11 23.64
C THR A 90 3.36 5.78 24.05
N ILE A 91 2.61 5.13 24.93
CA ILE A 91 1.45 5.67 25.61
C ILE A 91 1.45 5.12 27.03
N PHE A 92 1.27 5.97 28.04
CA PHE A 92 1.35 5.60 29.45
C PHE A 92 2.62 4.80 29.84
N GLY A 93 3.76 5.10 29.22
CA GLY A 93 5.01 4.36 29.45
C GLY A 93 5.10 2.98 28.75
N HIS A 94 4.04 2.52 28.10
CA HIS A 94 4.02 1.28 27.32
C HIS A 94 4.49 1.51 25.88
N THR A 95 5.26 0.56 25.33
CA THR A 95 5.81 0.60 23.95
C THR A 95 4.77 0.16 22.91
N LEU A 96 3.75 0.99 22.69
CA LEU A 96 2.68 0.74 21.72
C LEU A 96 3.19 0.41 20.31
N GLY A 97 4.30 1.02 19.89
CA GLY A 97 4.93 0.72 18.61
C GLY A 97 5.45 -0.71 18.46
N ARG A 98 5.94 -1.33 19.55
CA ARG A 98 6.34 -2.75 19.56
C ARG A 98 5.11 -3.63 19.42
N TRP A 99 4.07 -3.38 20.23
CA TRP A 99 2.82 -4.14 20.16
C TRP A 99 2.17 -4.04 18.78
N ALA A 100 2.13 -2.84 18.19
CA ALA A 100 1.60 -2.62 16.84
C ALA A 100 2.38 -3.41 15.77
N ARG A 101 3.71 -3.52 15.90
CA ARG A 101 4.53 -4.35 15.00
C ARG A 101 4.19 -5.83 15.16
N GLU A 102 4.08 -6.31 16.40
CA GLU A 102 3.70 -7.69 16.69
C GLU A 102 2.34 -8.05 16.10
N GLN A 103 1.35 -7.16 16.20
CA GLN A 103 0.02 -7.39 15.60
C GLN A 103 0.10 -7.57 14.08
N ARG A 104 0.92 -6.75 13.41
CA ARG A 104 1.16 -6.88 11.96
C ARG A 104 1.85 -8.19 11.60
N ASP A 105 2.84 -8.61 12.40
CA ASP A 105 3.59 -9.85 12.17
C ASP A 105 2.71 -11.09 12.38
N ILE A 106 1.87 -11.11 13.43
CA ILE A 106 0.92 -12.18 13.71
C ILE A 106 -0.15 -12.25 12.61
N TRP A 107 -0.66 -11.09 12.16
CA TRP A 107 -1.63 -11.02 11.06
C TRP A 107 -1.04 -11.54 9.74
N LYS A 108 0.20 -11.16 9.40
CA LYS A 108 0.90 -11.66 8.20
C LYS A 108 1.09 -13.18 8.20
N ARG A 109 1.18 -13.80 9.38
CA ARG A 109 1.25 -15.26 9.53
C ARG A 109 -0.12 -15.94 9.48
N GLY A 110 -1.21 -15.18 9.37
CA GLY A 110 -2.58 -15.71 9.43
C GLY A 110 -3.03 -16.16 10.82
N LEU A 111 -2.30 -15.77 11.86
CA LEU A 111 -2.54 -16.24 13.24
C LEU A 111 -3.35 -15.24 14.08
N LEU A 112 -3.65 -14.05 13.55
CA LEU A 112 -4.40 -13.04 14.29
C LEU A 112 -5.90 -13.37 14.19
N PRO A 113 -6.60 -13.65 15.32
CA PRO A 113 -8.01 -14.00 15.31
C PRO A 113 -8.88 -12.95 14.60
N SER A 114 -9.90 -13.40 13.88
CA SER A 114 -10.80 -12.57 13.06
C SER A 114 -11.40 -11.40 13.84
N ARG A 115 -11.81 -11.64 15.10
CA ARG A 115 -12.31 -10.62 16.03
C ARG A 115 -11.30 -9.50 16.25
N LYS A 116 -10.03 -9.85 16.50
CA LYS A 116 -8.94 -8.89 16.72
C LYS A 116 -8.65 -8.08 15.46
N VAL A 117 -8.69 -8.72 14.29
CA VAL A 117 -8.58 -8.05 12.98
C VAL A 117 -9.72 -7.04 12.79
N ALA A 118 -10.96 -7.44 13.01
CA ALA A 118 -12.13 -6.57 12.85
C ALA A 118 -12.06 -5.34 13.78
N ARG A 119 -11.67 -5.54 15.04
CA ARG A 119 -11.53 -4.47 16.04
C ARG A 119 -10.42 -3.48 15.66
N LEU A 120 -9.25 -3.96 15.22
CA LEU A 120 -8.17 -3.09 14.74
C LEU A 120 -8.60 -2.28 13.50
N LYS A 121 -9.22 -2.95 12.51
CA LYS A 121 -9.74 -2.28 11.31
C LYS A 121 -10.81 -1.24 11.66
N GLY A 122 -11.71 -1.55 12.60
CA GLY A 122 -12.74 -0.60 13.08
C GLY A 122 -12.16 0.66 13.72
N MET A 123 -10.95 0.60 14.27
CA MET A 123 -10.22 1.78 14.76
C MET A 123 -9.44 2.53 13.67
N GLY A 124 -9.47 2.05 12.42
CA GLY A 124 -8.63 2.54 11.33
C GLY A 124 -7.17 2.07 11.42
N PHE A 125 -6.86 1.07 12.25
CA PHE A 125 -5.50 0.57 12.39
C PHE A 125 -5.09 -0.27 11.18
N MET A 126 -4.06 0.19 10.48
CA MET A 126 -3.54 -0.48 9.28
C MET A 126 -2.65 -1.67 9.67
N LEU A 127 -3.20 -2.88 9.46
CA LEU A 127 -2.47 -4.15 9.58
C LEU A 127 -1.51 -4.37 8.41
N ASP A 128 -1.97 -4.10 7.18
CA ASP A 128 -1.14 -4.20 5.98
C ASP A 128 -0.62 -2.84 5.53
N LEU A 129 0.32 -2.29 6.31
CA LEU A 129 0.91 -1.00 5.99
C LEU A 129 1.57 -0.98 4.60
N GLU A 130 2.09 -2.12 4.14
CA GLU A 130 2.75 -2.21 2.84
C GLU A 130 1.76 -2.12 1.68
N SER A 131 0.63 -2.84 1.77
CA SER A 131 -0.43 -2.72 0.76
C SER A 131 -1.09 -1.35 0.74
N GLU A 132 -1.26 -0.71 1.91
CA GLU A 132 -1.81 0.65 1.99
C GLU A 132 -0.86 1.69 1.40
N ILE A 133 0.44 1.63 1.73
CA ILE A 133 1.47 2.50 1.12
C ILE A 133 1.56 2.26 -0.39
N PHE A 134 1.41 1.01 -0.83
CA PHE A 134 1.36 0.68 -2.25
C PHE A 134 0.14 1.30 -2.92
N ALA A 135 -1.05 1.17 -2.33
CA ALA A 135 -2.29 1.74 -2.86
C ALA A 135 -2.24 3.27 -2.91
N GLN A 136 -1.73 3.93 -1.85
CA GLN A 136 -1.53 5.36 -1.81
C GLN A 136 -0.53 5.81 -2.90
N GLY A 137 0.64 5.17 -2.96
CA GLY A 137 1.65 5.52 -3.96
C GLY A 137 1.19 5.28 -5.39
N LEU A 138 0.38 4.25 -5.64
CA LEU A 138 -0.25 4.00 -6.92
C LEU A 138 -1.26 5.09 -7.29
N ALA A 139 -2.10 5.52 -6.34
CA ALA A 139 -3.05 6.60 -6.55
C ALA A 139 -2.33 7.92 -6.86
N GLU A 140 -1.28 8.26 -6.10
CA GLU A 140 -0.48 9.45 -6.32
C GLU A 140 0.30 9.41 -7.64
N LEU A 141 0.80 8.24 -8.03
CA LEU A 141 1.41 8.05 -9.35
C LEU A 141 0.40 8.34 -10.48
N ARG A 142 -0.82 7.79 -10.38
CA ARG A 142 -1.89 8.02 -11.37
C ARG A 142 -2.21 9.51 -11.49
N LYS A 143 -2.33 10.23 -10.36
CA LYS A 143 -2.52 11.69 -10.34
C LYS A 143 -1.34 12.40 -11.01
N TYR A 144 -0.10 12.06 -10.65
CA TYR A 144 1.10 12.69 -11.21
C TYR A 144 1.16 12.55 -12.73
N VAL A 145 0.97 11.33 -13.25
CA VAL A 145 0.99 11.04 -14.70
C VAL A 145 -0.11 11.82 -15.43
N MET A 146 -1.32 11.88 -14.85
CA MET A 146 -2.46 12.59 -15.43
C MET A 146 -2.24 14.11 -15.48
N PHE A 147 -1.78 14.73 -14.37
CA PHE A 147 -1.69 16.18 -14.24
C PHE A 147 -0.41 16.76 -14.87
N LYS A 148 0.75 16.14 -14.61
CA LYS A 148 2.04 16.72 -15.04
C LYS A 148 2.38 16.37 -16.49
N ARG A 149 1.67 15.40 -17.09
CA ARG A 149 1.99 14.81 -18.42
C ARG A 149 3.46 14.37 -18.54
N LYS A 150 4.15 14.20 -17.41
CA LYS A 150 5.55 13.78 -17.30
C LYS A 150 5.57 12.39 -16.67
N ARG A 151 6.41 11.52 -17.24
CA ARG A 151 6.45 10.08 -16.89
C ARG A 151 7.59 9.72 -15.94
N VAL A 152 8.53 10.64 -15.76
CA VAL A 152 9.62 10.53 -14.80
C VAL A 152 9.23 11.33 -13.58
N VAL A 153 9.10 10.64 -12.45
CA VAL A 153 8.96 11.26 -11.13
C VAL A 153 10.38 11.54 -10.61
N PRO A 154 10.76 12.81 -10.35
CA PRO A 154 12.02 13.13 -9.71
C PRO A 154 12.16 12.40 -8.36
N LEU A 155 13.37 11.96 -8.01
CA LEU A 155 13.60 11.26 -6.73
C LEU A 155 13.15 12.11 -5.51
N SER A 156 13.33 13.42 -5.58
CA SER A 156 12.95 14.38 -4.54
C SER A 156 11.48 14.79 -4.58
N TYR A 157 10.67 14.27 -5.51
CA TYR A 157 9.28 14.69 -5.64
C TYR A 157 8.43 14.24 -4.46
N LEU A 158 7.76 15.23 -3.85
CA LEU A 158 6.75 15.11 -2.82
C LEU A 158 5.40 15.55 -3.40
N THR A 159 4.35 14.83 -3.07
CA THR A 159 2.97 15.24 -3.37
C THR A 159 2.54 16.38 -2.44
N ASP A 160 1.40 17.02 -2.74
CA ASP A 160 0.87 18.14 -1.96
C ASP A 160 0.54 17.75 -0.51
N ASP A 161 0.22 16.47 -0.26
CA ASP A 161 -0.01 15.88 1.07
C ASP A 161 1.26 15.33 1.73
N GLY A 162 2.43 15.55 1.13
CA GLY A 162 3.75 15.19 1.68
C GLY A 162 4.17 13.73 1.48
N PHE A 163 3.49 12.99 0.60
CA PHE A 163 3.89 11.62 0.25
C PHE A 163 5.15 11.62 -0.65
N PRO A 164 6.23 10.89 -0.30
CA PRO A 164 7.49 10.88 -1.06
C PRO A 164 7.42 9.97 -2.29
N LEU A 165 6.58 10.34 -3.26
CA LEU A 165 6.31 9.54 -4.46
C LEU A 165 7.60 9.21 -5.25
N GLY A 166 8.56 10.13 -5.32
CA GLY A 166 9.85 9.89 -5.98
C GLY A 166 10.63 8.71 -5.37
N GLN A 167 10.69 8.65 -4.04
CA GLN A 167 11.33 7.55 -3.31
C GLN A 167 10.53 6.25 -3.45
N TRP A 168 9.20 6.34 -3.35
CA TRP A 168 8.31 5.20 -3.50
C TRP A 168 8.46 4.52 -4.87
N VAL A 169 8.63 5.31 -5.95
CA VAL A 169 8.90 4.78 -7.30
C VAL A 169 10.21 3.98 -7.33
N VAL A 170 11.28 4.50 -6.72
CA VAL A 170 12.57 3.78 -6.66
C VAL A 170 12.45 2.51 -5.82
N GLU A 171 11.66 2.54 -4.75
CA GLU A 171 11.38 1.36 -3.93
C GLU A 171 10.67 0.27 -4.75
N GLN A 172 9.66 0.61 -5.56
CA GLN A 172 8.95 -0.37 -6.39
C GLN A 172 9.90 -1.04 -7.40
N ARG A 173 10.80 -0.26 -8.03
CA ARG A 173 11.85 -0.82 -8.92
C ARG A 173 12.77 -1.79 -8.18
N THR A 174 13.14 -1.46 -6.95
CA THR A 174 13.98 -2.33 -6.10
C THR A 174 13.24 -3.60 -5.71
N LYS A 175 11.95 -3.50 -5.37
CA LYS A 175 11.10 -4.66 -5.04
C LYS A 175 10.93 -5.59 -6.24
N GLN A 176 10.73 -5.04 -7.44
CA GLN A 176 10.66 -5.85 -8.67
C GLN A 176 11.95 -6.62 -8.93
N ARG A 177 13.12 -5.97 -8.84
CA ARG A 177 14.43 -6.64 -9.03
C ARG A 177 14.67 -7.76 -8.02
N ARG A 178 14.05 -7.67 -6.84
CA ARG A 178 14.13 -8.67 -5.77
C ARG A 178 12.97 -9.68 -5.82
N ASN A 179 12.14 -9.66 -6.87
CA ASN A 179 10.94 -10.49 -7.01
C ASN A 179 9.99 -10.40 -5.80
N LYS A 180 9.88 -9.21 -5.19
CA LYS A 180 9.02 -8.96 -4.01
C LYS A 180 7.66 -8.35 -4.36
N LEU A 181 7.40 -8.06 -5.63
CA LEU A 181 6.08 -7.59 -6.07
C LEU A 181 5.24 -8.75 -6.54
N THR A 182 3.96 -8.74 -6.16
CA THR A 182 3.00 -9.72 -6.66
C THR A 182 2.66 -9.45 -8.14
N PRO A 183 2.21 -10.47 -8.90
CA PRO A 183 1.75 -10.26 -10.28
C PRO A 183 0.69 -9.16 -10.39
N ARG A 184 -0.23 -9.09 -9.43
CA ARG A 184 -1.26 -8.05 -9.38
C ARG A 184 -0.68 -6.66 -9.15
N GLN A 185 0.32 -6.51 -8.28
CA GLN A 185 1.01 -5.22 -8.09
C GLN A 185 1.73 -4.77 -9.36
N ILE A 186 2.37 -5.70 -10.08
CA ILE A 186 3.04 -5.41 -11.36
C ILE A 186 2.03 -4.95 -12.41
N GLU A 187 0.87 -5.60 -12.49
CA GLU A 187 -0.23 -5.23 -13.38
C GLU A 187 -0.78 -3.84 -13.05
N LEU A 188 -1.07 -3.56 -11.77
CA LEU A 188 -1.55 -2.25 -11.32
C LEU A 188 -0.55 -1.12 -11.65
N LEU A 189 0.75 -1.36 -11.44
CA LEU A 189 1.80 -0.42 -11.82
C LEU A 189 1.85 -0.22 -13.34
N ARG A 190 1.67 -1.27 -14.13
CA ARG A 190 1.58 -1.20 -15.59
C ARG A 190 0.38 -0.36 -16.03
N GLU A 191 -0.80 -0.57 -15.44
CA GLU A 191 -2.01 0.23 -15.68
C GLU A 191 -1.80 1.71 -15.31
N ALA A 192 -0.98 1.98 -14.28
CA ALA A 192 -0.62 3.35 -13.89
C ALA A 192 0.55 3.93 -14.70
N TYR A 193 0.94 3.28 -15.81
CA TYR A 193 2.03 3.69 -16.69
C TYR A 193 3.39 3.86 -15.98
N PHE A 194 3.64 3.05 -14.96
CA PHE A 194 4.89 3.03 -14.22
C PHE A 194 6.07 2.59 -15.11
N LEU A 195 7.13 3.39 -15.14
CA LEU A 195 8.37 3.06 -15.86
C LEU A 195 9.36 2.32 -14.96
N TRP A 196 9.68 1.08 -15.32
CA TRP A 196 10.57 0.22 -14.54
C TRP A 196 12.04 0.64 -14.66
N ARG A 197 12.41 1.18 -15.82
CA ARG A 197 13.75 1.73 -16.09
C ARG A 197 13.63 3.16 -16.60
N PRO A 198 14.43 4.12 -16.09
CA PRO A 198 14.50 5.47 -16.65
C PRO A 198 14.79 5.49 -18.16
N ALA A 199 15.52 4.49 -18.66
CA ALA A 199 15.83 4.28 -20.07
C ALA A 199 14.60 4.01 -20.97
N GLU A 200 13.40 3.84 -20.40
CA GLU A 200 12.13 3.77 -21.13
C GLU A 200 11.54 5.16 -21.48
N THR A 201 12.29 6.26 -21.24
CA THR A 201 12.03 7.63 -21.73
C THR A 201 13.35 8.33 -22.16
N PRO A 202 13.37 9.22 -23.19
CA PRO A 202 14.14 8.92 -24.42
C PRO A 202 15.16 9.95 -24.94
N SER A 203 16.26 9.43 -25.52
CA SER A 203 17.01 9.97 -26.69
C SER A 203 18.29 9.17 -27.03
N LEU A 204 18.57 8.03 -26.39
CA LEU A 204 19.84 7.28 -26.57
C LEU A 204 19.68 5.77 -26.86
N PHE A 205 18.47 5.29 -27.15
CA PHE A 205 18.20 3.84 -27.16
C PHE A 205 18.34 3.18 -28.53
N PHE A 206 18.08 3.92 -29.61
CA PHE A 206 18.19 3.40 -30.95
C PHE A 206 19.45 3.97 -31.59
N THR A 207 20.27 3.08 -32.12
CA THR A 207 21.48 3.51 -32.83
C THR A 207 21.03 4.08 -34.16
N HIS A 208 21.33 5.34 -34.40
CA HIS A 208 21.13 5.93 -35.70
C HIS A 208 22.37 5.67 -36.56
N PRO A 209 22.20 5.50 -37.88
CA PRO A 209 23.34 5.38 -38.80
C PRO A 209 24.33 6.54 -38.63
N GLU A 210 25.62 6.28 -38.88
CA GLU A 210 26.66 7.32 -38.85
C GLU A 210 26.44 8.38 -39.95
N ASP A 211 25.87 7.93 -41.08
CA ASP A 211 25.45 8.80 -42.16
C ASP A 211 24.38 9.81 -41.70
N PRO A 212 24.64 11.13 -41.79
CA PRO A 212 23.73 12.16 -41.30
C PRO A 212 22.32 12.12 -41.90
N GLU A 213 22.20 11.75 -43.18
CA GLU A 213 20.92 11.74 -43.89
C GLU A 213 20.06 10.55 -43.45
N ALA A 214 20.64 9.35 -43.39
CA ALA A 214 19.99 8.19 -42.80
C ALA A 214 19.66 8.37 -41.31
N ALA A 215 20.49 9.09 -40.55
CA ALA A 215 20.22 9.45 -39.16
C ALA A 215 19.00 10.39 -39.02
N ALA A 216 18.86 11.37 -39.91
CA ALA A 216 17.72 12.27 -39.91
C ALA A 216 16.40 11.51 -40.18
N ILE A 217 16.42 10.57 -41.13
CA ILE A 217 15.26 9.71 -41.46
C ILE A 217 14.86 8.85 -40.26
N THR A 218 15.82 8.15 -39.66
CA THR A 218 15.54 7.25 -38.52
C THR A 218 15.10 8.02 -37.27
N ARG A 219 15.61 9.24 -37.03
CA ARG A 219 15.11 10.13 -35.96
C ARG A 219 13.68 10.62 -36.21
N ALA A 220 13.34 10.99 -37.43
CA ALA A 220 11.98 11.40 -37.78
C ALA A 220 10.98 10.25 -37.58
N LEU A 221 11.35 9.04 -38.02
CA LEU A 221 10.58 7.82 -37.77
C LEU A 221 10.47 7.51 -36.27
N GLU A 222 11.54 7.68 -35.50
CA GLU A 222 11.50 7.54 -34.05
C GLU A 222 10.45 8.46 -33.43
N GLU A 223 10.48 9.75 -33.78
CA GLU A 223 9.51 10.73 -33.27
C GLU A 223 8.07 10.35 -33.60
N GLU A 224 7.83 9.88 -34.83
CA GLU A 224 6.50 9.48 -35.27
C GLU A 224 6.02 8.21 -34.56
N LEU A 225 6.87 7.18 -34.44
CA LEU A 225 6.58 5.98 -33.67
C LEU A 225 6.34 6.34 -32.20
N ARG A 226 7.05 7.31 -31.62
CA ARG A 226 6.79 7.79 -30.26
C ARG A 226 5.42 8.45 -30.12
N ARG A 227 4.98 9.23 -31.11
CA ARG A 227 3.63 9.84 -31.14
C ARG A 227 2.55 8.76 -31.22
N LEU A 228 2.75 7.75 -32.08
CA LEU A 228 1.77 6.70 -32.35
C LEU A 228 1.81 5.51 -31.37
N ARG A 229 2.83 5.43 -30.51
CA ARG A 229 3.03 4.34 -29.52
C ARG A 229 1.83 4.11 -28.60
N TRP A 230 0.95 5.10 -28.48
CA TRP A 230 -0.20 5.09 -27.57
C TRP A 230 -1.54 4.83 -28.27
N GLN A 231 -1.53 4.55 -29.57
CA GLN A 231 -2.71 4.11 -30.32
C GLN A 231 -3.06 2.63 -30.03
N PRO A 232 -4.30 2.18 -30.28
CA PRO A 232 -4.69 0.78 -30.17
C PRO A 232 -3.71 -0.16 -30.87
N VAL A 233 -3.43 -1.33 -30.26
CA VAL A 233 -2.41 -2.26 -30.79
C VAL A 233 -2.69 -2.68 -32.25
N GLY A 234 -3.97 -2.77 -32.63
CA GLY A 234 -4.37 -3.04 -34.01
C GLY A 234 -3.98 -1.93 -34.99
N GLU A 235 -4.09 -0.67 -34.59
CA GLU A 235 -3.66 0.49 -35.40
C GLU A 235 -2.14 0.56 -35.49
N ARG A 236 -1.44 0.39 -34.36
CA ARG A 236 0.02 0.33 -34.34
C ARG A 236 0.56 -0.78 -35.24
N ARG A 237 -0.01 -1.98 -35.20
CA ARG A 237 0.39 -3.11 -36.06
C ARG A 237 0.15 -2.85 -37.55
N ARG A 238 -0.89 -2.11 -37.90
CA ARG A 238 -1.15 -1.71 -39.30
C ARG A 238 -0.13 -0.67 -39.75
N TYR A 239 0.07 0.37 -38.93
CA TYR A 239 1.03 1.44 -39.21
C TYR A 239 2.47 0.95 -39.31
N PHE A 240 2.90 0.09 -38.38
CA PHE A 240 4.24 -0.48 -38.39
C PHE A 240 4.48 -1.34 -39.63
N ARG A 241 3.48 -2.12 -40.05
CA ARG A 241 3.54 -2.90 -41.30
C ARG A 241 3.66 -2.00 -42.52
N SER A 242 2.92 -0.89 -42.58
CA SER A 242 3.06 0.04 -43.71
C SER A 242 4.45 0.69 -43.76
N LEU A 243 5.06 0.99 -42.61
CA LEU A 243 6.44 1.51 -42.58
C LEU A 243 7.46 0.50 -43.10
N VAL A 244 7.38 -0.76 -42.64
CA VAL A 244 8.28 -1.83 -43.11
C VAL A 244 8.15 -2.05 -44.61
N LEU A 245 6.93 -2.04 -45.16
CA LEU A 245 6.71 -2.18 -46.60
C LEU A 245 7.23 -0.99 -47.40
N LYS A 246 7.00 0.24 -46.92
CA LYS A 246 7.43 1.47 -47.58
C LYS A 246 8.95 1.59 -47.65
N HIS A 247 9.66 1.12 -46.63
CA HIS A 247 11.12 1.26 -46.51
C HIS A 247 11.88 -0.03 -46.84
N HIS A 248 11.21 -1.07 -47.36
CA HIS A 248 11.87 -2.32 -47.71
C HIS A 248 12.92 -2.10 -48.83
N PRO A 249 14.13 -2.69 -48.78
CA PRO A 249 15.18 -2.46 -49.77
C PRO A 249 14.75 -2.82 -51.21
N ASP A 250 13.91 -3.84 -51.35
CA ASP A 250 13.42 -4.29 -52.68
C ASP A 250 12.27 -3.43 -53.23
N ILE A 251 11.71 -2.50 -52.45
CA ILE A 251 10.53 -1.70 -52.81
C ILE A 251 10.84 -0.20 -52.83
N SER A 252 11.72 0.26 -51.94
CA SER A 252 12.06 1.66 -51.77
C SER A 252 13.20 2.08 -52.70
N GLU A 253 13.02 3.17 -53.44
CA GLU A 253 14.09 3.80 -54.24
C GLU A 253 15.10 4.60 -53.38
N SER A 254 14.84 4.78 -52.08
CA SER A 254 15.77 5.46 -51.17
C SER A 254 17.04 4.65 -50.95
N GLU A 255 18.19 5.30 -51.13
CA GLU A 255 19.51 4.75 -50.82
C GLU A 255 19.70 4.37 -49.34
N HIS A 256 18.87 4.88 -48.43
CA HIS A 256 18.90 4.59 -46.99
C HIS A 256 17.85 3.56 -46.54
N ALA A 257 17.19 2.86 -47.47
CA ALA A 257 16.17 1.84 -47.15
C ALA A 257 16.70 0.74 -46.22
N GLY A 258 17.93 0.26 -46.47
CA GLY A 258 18.60 -0.74 -45.65
C GLY A 258 18.78 -0.29 -44.20
N SER A 259 19.36 0.89 -43.97
CA SER A 259 19.56 1.46 -42.63
C SER A 259 18.23 1.73 -41.91
N THR A 260 17.21 2.16 -42.64
CA THR A 260 15.87 2.39 -42.09
C THR A 260 15.21 1.09 -41.61
N ILE A 261 15.35 0.00 -42.36
CA ILE A 261 14.80 -1.30 -41.99
C ILE A 261 15.54 -1.91 -40.80
N THR A 262 16.86 -1.77 -40.73
CA THR A 262 17.64 -2.18 -39.55
C THR A 262 17.14 -1.46 -38.30
N PHE A 263 16.97 -0.14 -38.38
CA PHE A 263 16.37 0.66 -37.30
C PHE A 263 14.96 0.19 -36.95
N LEU A 264 14.09 -0.04 -37.94
CA LEU A 264 12.73 -0.54 -37.72
C LEU A 264 12.73 -1.92 -37.02
N ALA A 265 13.68 -2.80 -37.35
CA ALA A 265 13.82 -4.09 -36.67
C ALA A 265 14.16 -3.93 -35.18
N GLU A 266 15.04 -3.00 -34.82
CA GLU A 266 15.43 -2.71 -33.43
C GLU A 266 14.27 -2.13 -32.60
N VAL A 267 13.45 -1.26 -33.18
CA VAL A 267 12.34 -0.59 -32.47
C VAL A 267 11.07 -1.45 -32.37
N LYS A 268 10.97 -2.55 -33.12
CA LYS A 268 9.74 -3.35 -33.30
C LYS A 268 9.13 -3.79 -31.97
N ASP A 269 9.92 -4.44 -31.13
CA ASP A 269 9.43 -5.03 -29.89
C ASP A 269 9.01 -3.94 -28.90
N TRP A 270 9.74 -2.81 -28.88
CA TRP A 270 9.36 -1.64 -28.11
C TRP A 270 8.04 -1.01 -28.61
N PHE A 271 7.89 -0.84 -29.92
CA PHE A 271 6.73 -0.18 -30.50
C PHE A 271 5.46 -1.02 -30.40
N LEU A 272 5.59 -2.35 -30.43
CA LEU A 272 4.47 -3.30 -30.41
C LEU A 272 4.22 -3.94 -29.02
N ALA A 273 5.05 -3.62 -28.01
CA ALA A 273 4.83 -4.09 -26.65
C ALA A 273 3.50 -3.58 -26.04
N GLY A 274 2.95 -4.42 -25.15
CA GLY A 274 1.65 -4.21 -24.51
C GLY A 274 0.51 -4.73 -25.36
N SER A 275 -0.16 -5.76 -24.87
CA SER A 275 -1.45 -6.29 -25.35
C SER A 275 -2.60 -5.51 -24.75
#